data_AF-A0A4V2KEF5-F1
#
_entry.id   AF-A0A4V2KEF5-F1
#
_cell.length_a   1.000
_cell.length_b   1.000
_cell.length_c   1.000
_cell.angle_alpha   90.00
_cell.angle_beta   90.00
_cell.angle_gamma   90.00
#
_symmetry.space_group_name_H-M   'P 1'
#
loop_
_entity.id
_entity.type
_entity.pdbx_description
1 polymer ?
#
loop_
_entity_poly.entity_id
_entity_poly.type
_entity_poly.pdbx_seq_one_letter_code
_entity_poly.pdbx_strand_id
1 'polypeptide(L)'
;MSENKKSTIELNVELDENHIPETLRWTAKDGGVENEEAKAMLLSVWDSKAQETLRIDLWTKDMPVDEMKVFFHQTLVAMSDTFNRATQDEKMTATMKDFCDYFAEKLELKK
;
A
#
# COMPACT_ATOMS: atom_id res chain seq x y z
N MET A 1 -16.74 30.83 -0.72
CA MET A 1 -16.84 29.43 -0.26
C MET A 1 -15.96 28.62 -1.18
N SER A 2 -15.04 27.81 -0.66
CA SER A 2 -14.21 26.94 -1.50
C SER A 2 -15.09 25.85 -2.13
N GLU A 3 -15.02 25.67 -3.45
CA GLU A 3 -15.67 24.55 -4.10
C GLU A 3 -14.97 23.25 -3.70
N ASN A 4 -15.74 22.27 -3.24
CA ASN A 4 -15.21 20.96 -2.90
C ASN A 4 -14.89 20.19 -4.18
N LYS A 5 -13.64 19.76 -4.35
CA LYS A 5 -13.26 18.86 -5.44
C LYS A 5 -13.60 17.43 -5.05
N LYS A 6 -14.41 16.75 -5.88
CA LYS A 6 -14.65 15.31 -5.75
C LYS A 6 -13.72 14.56 -6.69
N SER A 7 -13.06 13.54 -6.16
CA SER A 7 -12.21 12.62 -6.92
C SER A 7 -12.64 11.18 -6.65
N THR A 8 -12.49 10.32 -7.63
CA THR A 8 -12.81 8.90 -7.51
C THR A 8 -11.55 8.08 -7.75
N ILE A 9 -11.30 7.13 -6.86
CA ILE A 9 -10.32 6.05 -7.04
C ILE A 9 -11.12 4.77 -7.26
N GLU A 10 -10.85 4.06 -8.36
CA GLU A 10 -11.54 2.83 -8.72
C GLU A 10 -10.55 1.66 -8.67
N LEU A 11 -10.94 0.60 -7.96
CA LEU A 11 -10.17 -0.65 -7.86
C LEU A 11 -11.00 -1.76 -8.50
N ASN A 12 -10.48 -2.34 -9.59
CA ASN A 12 -11.10 -3.46 -10.29
C ASN A 12 -10.29 -4.72 -9.99
N VAL A 13 -10.97 -5.72 -9.43
CA VAL A 13 -10.39 -7.00 -9.01
C VAL A 13 -11.10 -8.10 -9.77
N GLU A 14 -10.37 -8.84 -10.59
CA GLU A 14 -10.85 -10.03 -11.27
C GLU A 14 -10.38 -11.26 -10.49
N LEU A 15 -11.30 -12.17 -10.18
CA LEU A 15 -11.04 -13.35 -9.37
C LEU A 15 -11.24 -14.63 -10.20
N ASP A 16 -10.47 -15.67 -9.89
CA ASP A 16 -10.70 -17.01 -10.42
C ASP A 16 -11.88 -17.72 -9.71
N GLU A 17 -12.17 -18.95 -10.12
CA GLU A 17 -13.21 -19.80 -9.53
C GLU A 17 -13.02 -20.10 -8.03
N ASN A 18 -11.80 -19.93 -7.51
CA ASN A 18 -11.44 -20.12 -6.11
C ASN A 18 -11.35 -18.79 -5.35
N HIS A 19 -11.81 -17.68 -5.95
CA HIS A 19 -11.74 -16.32 -5.39
C HIS A 19 -10.31 -15.79 -5.21
N ILE A 20 -9.34 -16.27 -6.00
CA ILE A 20 -7.96 -15.78 -6.01
C ILE A 20 -7.84 -14.66 -7.05
N PRO A 21 -7.22 -13.50 -6.73
CA PRO A 21 -7.02 -12.43 -7.71
C PRO A 21 -6.13 -12.87 -8.89
N GLU A 22 -6.68 -12.74 -10.10
CA GLU A 22 -5.97 -12.94 -11.37
C GLU A 22 -5.47 -11.60 -11.92
N THR A 23 -6.34 -10.60 -11.98
CA THR A 23 -6.00 -9.24 -12.48
C THR A 23 -6.41 -8.18 -11.48
N LEU A 24 -5.51 -7.22 -11.23
CA LEU A 24 -5.80 -5.99 -10.49
C LEU A 24 -5.60 -4.80 -11.41
N ARG A 25 -6.60 -3.91 -11.48
CA ARG A 25 -6.55 -2.67 -12.24
C ARG A 25 -7.03 -1.51 -11.40
N TRP A 26 -6.40 -0.35 -11.53
CA TRP A 26 -6.81 0.83 -10.78
C TRP A 26 -6.79 2.11 -11.59
N THR A 27 -7.66 3.04 -11.20
CA THR A 27 -7.80 4.35 -11.82
C THR A 27 -7.81 5.41 -10.73
N ALA A 28 -7.00 6.46 -10.92
CA ALA A 28 -6.99 7.67 -10.12
C ALA A 28 -6.68 8.86 -11.04
N LYS A 29 -7.71 9.35 -11.74
CA LYS A 29 -7.54 10.35 -12.83
C LYS A 29 -6.88 11.65 -12.37
N ASP A 30 -7.16 12.07 -11.14
CA ASP A 30 -6.54 13.26 -10.55
C ASP A 30 -5.04 13.10 -10.28
N GLY A 31 -4.57 11.86 -10.10
CA GLY A 31 -3.16 11.51 -10.01
C GLY A 31 -2.52 11.14 -11.36
N GLY A 32 -3.26 11.26 -12.46
CA GLY A 32 -2.79 10.91 -13.80
C GLY A 32 -2.75 9.41 -14.11
N VAL A 33 -3.49 8.59 -13.36
CA VAL A 33 -3.54 7.13 -13.55
C VAL A 33 -4.89 6.72 -14.11
N GLU A 34 -4.91 5.99 -15.22
CA GLU A 34 -6.13 5.50 -15.86
C GLU A 34 -5.99 4.03 -16.27
N ASN A 35 -6.76 3.16 -15.60
CA ASN A 35 -6.85 1.72 -15.89
C ASN A 35 -5.48 1.02 -15.95
N GLU A 36 -4.59 1.35 -15.04
CA GLU A 36 -3.26 0.74 -14.95
C GLU A 36 -3.32 -0.60 -14.24
N GLU A 37 -2.49 -1.54 -14.70
CA GLU A 37 -2.35 -2.85 -14.07
C GLU A 37 -1.53 -2.76 -12.78
N ALA A 38 -1.89 -3.59 -11.81
CA ALA A 38 -1.15 -3.76 -10.56
C ALA A 38 -0.96 -5.26 -10.27
N LYS A 39 0.12 -5.58 -9.57
CA LYS A 39 0.39 -6.93 -9.04
C LYS A 39 0.00 -7.07 -7.57
N ALA A 40 -0.08 -5.97 -6.82
CA ALA A 40 -0.53 -5.96 -5.43
C ALA A 40 -1.12 -4.61 -5.04
N MET A 41 -2.02 -4.63 -4.05
CA MET A 41 -2.60 -3.44 -3.43
C MET A 41 -2.83 -3.70 -1.94
N LEU A 42 -2.51 -2.71 -1.11
CA LEU A 42 -2.91 -2.69 0.30
C LEU A 42 -3.78 -1.45 0.52
N LEU A 43 -5.01 -1.66 0.97
CA LEU A 43 -5.95 -0.59 1.31
C LEU A 43 -6.32 -0.71 2.78
N SER A 44 -6.11 0.36 3.54
CA SER A 44 -6.51 0.47 4.94
C SER A 44 -7.51 1.62 5.11
N VAL A 45 -8.60 1.36 5.81
CA VAL A 45 -9.67 2.32 6.11
C VAL A 45 -9.84 2.38 7.62
N TRP A 46 -9.68 3.57 8.19
CA TRP A 46 -9.91 3.82 9.61
C TRP A 46 -11.41 3.98 9.90
N ASP A 47 -11.98 3.09 10.70
CA ASP A 47 -13.31 3.26 11.26
C ASP A 47 -13.21 3.98 12.61
N SER A 48 -13.55 5.27 12.63
CA SER A 48 -13.48 6.08 13.85
C SER A 48 -14.52 5.69 14.90
N LYS A 49 -15.61 5.02 14.52
CA LYS A 49 -16.66 4.60 15.46
C LYS A 49 -16.25 3.34 16.21
N ALA A 50 -15.72 2.36 15.48
CA ALA A 50 -15.21 1.12 16.05
C ALA A 50 -13.78 1.26 16.60
N GLN A 51 -13.07 2.33 16.25
CA GLN A 51 -11.66 2.56 16.56
C GLN A 51 -10.75 1.43 16.07
N GLU A 52 -10.98 0.98 14.83
CA GLU A 52 -10.21 -0.09 14.21
C GLU A 52 -9.87 0.21 12.75
N THR A 53 -8.91 -0.56 12.21
CA THR A 53 -8.54 -0.49 10.79
C THR A 53 -9.15 -1.65 10.04
N LEU A 54 -10.03 -1.35 9.09
CA LEU A 54 -10.49 -2.30 8.08
C LEU A 54 -9.44 -2.36 6.97
N ARG A 55 -9.15 -3.57 6.46
CA ARG A 55 -8.10 -3.77 5.46
C ARG A 55 -8.51 -4.68 4.33
N ILE A 56 -7.98 -4.39 3.15
CA ILE A 56 -8.05 -5.23 1.97
C ILE A 56 -6.61 -5.39 1.44
N ASP A 57 -6.10 -6.61 1.52
CA ASP A 57 -4.75 -6.95 1.09
C ASP A 57 -4.87 -7.89 -0.13
N LEU A 58 -4.43 -7.43 -1.30
CA LEU A 58 -4.56 -8.15 -2.57
C LEU A 58 -3.21 -8.30 -3.25
N TRP A 59 -3.00 -9.44 -3.89
CA TRP A 59 -1.91 -9.70 -4.82
C TRP A 59 -2.37 -10.67 -5.90
N THR A 60 -1.86 -10.51 -7.11
CA THR A 60 -2.12 -11.47 -8.19
C THR A 60 -1.38 -12.77 -7.91
N LYS A 61 -1.97 -13.87 -8.36
CA LYS A 61 -1.42 -15.22 -8.20
C LYS A 61 -0.01 -15.40 -8.77
N ASP A 62 0.33 -14.64 -9.80
CA ASP A 62 1.60 -14.72 -10.52
C ASP A 62 2.69 -13.79 -9.99
N MET A 63 2.41 -12.97 -8.96
CA MET A 63 3.40 -12.09 -8.37
C MET A 63 4.52 -12.92 -7.70
N PRO A 64 5.80 -12.75 -8.10
CA PRO A 64 6.90 -13.48 -7.48
C PRO A 64 7.09 -13.12 -6.01
N VAL A 65 7.46 -14.10 -5.18
CA VAL A 65 7.71 -13.90 -3.75
C VAL A 65 8.77 -12.82 -3.49
N ASP A 66 9.78 -12.70 -4.34
CA ASP A 66 10.82 -11.67 -4.18
C ASP A 66 10.27 -10.27 -4.45
N GLU A 67 9.36 -10.11 -5.42
CA GLU A 67 8.64 -8.85 -5.62
C GLU A 67 7.71 -8.53 -4.44
N MET A 68 7.07 -9.55 -3.83
CA MET A 68 6.25 -9.34 -2.63
C MET A 68 7.10 -8.78 -1.47
N LYS A 69 8.30 -9.33 -1.24
CA LYS A 69 9.22 -8.82 -0.20
C LYS A 69 9.60 -7.36 -0.46
N VAL A 70 9.91 -7.03 -1.71
CA VAL A 70 10.24 -5.65 -2.12
C VAL A 70 9.03 -4.73 -1.90
N PHE A 71 7.83 -5.16 -2.29
CA PHE A 71 6.60 -4.40 -2.10
C PHE A 71 6.31 -4.10 -0.61
N PHE A 72 6.45 -5.09 0.26
CA PHE A 72 6.31 -4.88 1.71
C PHE A 72 7.36 -3.92 2.26
N HIS A 73 8.64 -4.09 1.88
CA HIS A 73 9.70 -3.20 2.33
C HIS A 73 9.42 -1.74 1.91
N GLN A 74 9.10 -1.50 0.64
CA GLN A 74 8.79 -0.15 0.14
C GLN A 74 7.56 0.44 0.84
N THR A 75 6.53 -0.38 1.10
CA THR A 75 5.35 0.06 1.82
C THR A 75 5.69 0.48 3.25
N LEU A 76 6.50 -0.30 3.98
CA LEU A 76 6.91 0.01 5.35
C LEU A 76 7.74 1.30 5.43
N VAL A 77 8.63 1.54 4.47
CA VAL A 77 9.38 2.80 4.37
C VAL A 77 8.43 3.97 4.17
N ALA A 78 7.51 3.87 3.20
CA ALA A 78 6.52 4.91 2.91
C ALA A 78 5.56 5.17 4.09
N MET A 79 5.18 4.11 4.83
CA MET A 79 4.40 4.22 6.05
C MET A 79 5.15 4.97 7.15
N SER A 80 6.46 4.74 7.29
CA SER A 80 7.31 5.47 8.25
C SER A 80 7.33 6.97 7.95
N ASP A 81 7.47 7.34 6.68
CA ASP A 81 7.42 8.75 6.27
C ASP A 81 6.02 9.36 6.47
N THR A 82 4.97 8.59 6.20
CA THR A 82 3.58 9.03 6.39
C THR A 82 3.26 9.24 7.86
N PHE A 83 3.71 8.33 8.72
CA PHE A 83 3.60 8.44 10.17
C PHE A 83 4.28 9.73 10.66
N ASN A 84 5.53 9.99 10.24
CA ASN A 84 6.23 11.22 10.62
C ASN A 84 5.47 12.49 10.21
N ARG A 85 4.96 12.55 8.97
CA ARG A 85 4.17 13.71 8.51
C ARG A 85 2.90 13.92 9.32
N ALA A 86 2.29 12.84 9.82
CA ALA A 86 1.05 12.89 10.59
C ALA A 86 1.27 13.25 12.07
N THR A 87 2.36 12.77 12.69
CA THR A 87 2.56 12.84 14.15
C THR A 87 3.72 13.72 14.57
N GLN A 88 4.67 13.99 13.67
CA GLN A 88 5.95 14.66 13.93
C GLN A 88 6.81 13.92 14.98
N ASP A 89 6.55 12.63 15.23
CA ASP A 89 7.35 11.82 16.14
C ASP A 89 8.60 11.30 15.44
N GLU A 90 9.67 12.09 15.51
CA GLU A 90 10.95 11.78 14.87
C GLU A 90 11.62 10.53 15.45
N LYS A 91 11.48 10.27 16.76
CA LYS A 91 12.11 9.12 17.42
C LYS A 91 11.50 7.81 16.97
N MET A 92 10.17 7.74 16.97
CA MET A 92 9.47 6.54 16.51
C MET A 92 9.69 6.36 14.99
N THR A 93 9.67 7.45 14.22
CA THR A 93 10.00 7.40 12.78
C THR A 93 11.39 6.83 12.53
N ALA A 94 12.41 7.27 13.27
CA ALA A 94 13.77 6.74 13.15
C ALA A 94 13.80 5.22 13.45
N THR A 95 13.10 4.79 14.49
CA THR A 95 13.00 3.37 14.86
C THR A 95 12.31 2.54 13.76
N MET A 96 11.25 3.07 13.13
CA MET A 96 10.58 2.39 12.01
C MET A 96 11.51 2.27 10.79
N LYS A 97 12.32 3.30 10.51
CA LYS A 97 13.30 3.30 9.42
C LYS A 97 14.45 2.32 9.69
N ASP A 98 14.97 2.27 10.91
CA ASP A 98 15.97 1.29 11.32
C ASP A 98 15.46 -0.14 11.13
N PHE A 99 14.19 -0.40 11.45
CA PHE A 99 13.56 -1.69 11.17
C PHE A 99 13.46 -1.98 9.66
N CYS A 100 13.08 -0.99 8.84
CA CYS A 100 13.05 -1.16 7.38
C CYS A 100 14.44 -1.49 6.83
N ASP A 101 15.48 -0.82 7.32
CA ASP A 101 16.86 -1.08 6.94
C ASP A 101 17.32 -2.49 7.32
N TYR A 102 17.00 -2.92 8.53
CA TYR A 102 17.21 -4.30 8.99
C TYR A 102 16.45 -5.31 8.14
N PHE A 103 15.17 -5.04 7.84
CA PHE A 103 14.33 -5.90 7.00
C PHE A 103 14.94 -6.09 5.61
N ALA A 104 15.41 -5.00 4.99
CA ALA A 104 16.07 -5.04 3.69
C ALA A 104 17.39 -5.81 3.72
N GLU A 105 18.19 -5.66 4.79
CA GLU A 105 19.44 -6.41 4.95
C GLU A 105 19.16 -7.91 5.09
N LYS A 106 18.24 -8.31 5.96
CA LYS A 106 17.95 -9.74 6.22
C LYS A 106 17.31 -10.46 5.06
N LEU A 107 16.64 -9.73 4.17
CA LEU A 107 16.06 -10.28 2.95
C LEU A 107 16.93 -10.02 1.72
N GLU A 108 18.15 -9.49 1.89
CA GLU A 108 19.12 -9.21 0.82
C GLU A 108 18.53 -8.34 -0.31
N LEU A 109 17.67 -7.37 0.05
CA LEU A 109 16.97 -6.50 -0.91
C LEU A 109 17.82 -5.31 -1.38
N LYS A 110 18.91 -5.00 -0.66
CA LYS A 110 19.89 -3.96 -1.04
C LYS A 110 20.96 -4.61 -1.91
N LYS A 111 21.02 -4.24 -3.19
CA LYS A 111 22.12 -4.59 -4.09
C LYS A 111 23.28 -3.62 -3.95
#